data_AF-A0A7Y7M0X2-F1
#
_entry.id   AF-A0A7Y7M0X2-F1
#
_cell.length_a   1.000
_cell.length_b   1.000
_cell.length_c   1.000
_cell.angle_alpha   90.00
_cell.angle_beta   90.00
_cell.angle_gamma   90.00
#
_symmetry.space_group_name_H-M   'P 1'
#
loop_
_entity.id
_entity.type
_entity.pdbx_description
1 polymer ?
#
loop_
_entity_poly.entity_id
_entity_poly.type
_entity_poly.pdbx_seq_one_letter_code
_entity_poly.pdbx_strand_id
1 'polypeptide(L)'
;MRVLAAMSGGVDSAVAAARAVEAGHDVVGVHLALSRMPGTLRTGSRGCCTVEDSNDAWRACDLLGIPYYVWDFSERFKEDVVQDFIDEYAAGRTPNPCMRCNERIKFAALLEKAIALGFDAVCTGHYAKVITDADGNPELHRAADWAKDQSYVLGVLTHEQLRHSMFPLADTPSKAEVRAEAERRGLSVAKKPDSHDICFISDGDTAGWLAEKIQMTPGDIVDETGTKVGGHDGANRFTVGQRRGLKLGTPAADGKPRFVLEIRPKENKVVVGPHALLAIDELKGIKVSWAGLPIAEVATGGEFDCHAQVRAHGDPVPARAFVTEVADDAGTRQALTVTLREPLRGVAPGQTVVLYQGTRVLGQATIDSARSLARPELP
;
A
#
# COMPACT_ATOMS: atom_id res chain seq x y z
N MET A 1 12.52 -27.00 -0.03
CA MET A 1 11.16 -26.47 -0.19
C MET A 1 10.86 -26.32 -1.66
N ARG A 2 9.59 -26.48 -2.03
CA ARG A 2 9.04 -26.14 -3.33
C ARG A 2 8.51 -24.72 -3.27
N VAL A 3 9.08 -23.81 -4.05
CA VAL A 3 8.88 -22.36 -3.92
C VAL A 3 8.30 -21.79 -5.21
N LEU A 4 7.21 -21.05 -5.09
CA LEU A 4 6.62 -20.33 -6.21
C LEU A 4 7.16 -18.89 -6.22
N ALA A 5 8.01 -18.56 -7.20
CA ALA A 5 8.54 -17.22 -7.36
C ALA A 5 7.58 -16.33 -8.17
N ALA A 6 7.09 -15.25 -7.57
CA ALA A 6 6.26 -14.26 -8.25
C ALA A 6 7.15 -13.32 -9.09
N MET A 7 7.14 -13.54 -10.40
CA MET A 7 8.00 -12.88 -11.38
C MET A 7 7.28 -11.68 -12.00
N SER A 8 7.66 -10.45 -11.61
CA SER A 8 7.03 -9.24 -12.13
C SER A 8 7.59 -8.78 -13.48
N GLY A 9 8.65 -9.41 -13.97
CA GLY A 9 9.43 -8.92 -15.12
C GLY A 9 10.43 -7.81 -14.75
N GLY A 10 10.58 -7.52 -13.45
CA GLY A 10 11.55 -6.57 -12.91
C GLY A 10 12.77 -7.24 -12.28
N VAL A 11 13.84 -6.46 -12.12
CA VAL A 11 15.14 -6.91 -11.59
C VAL A 11 15.03 -7.58 -10.22
N ASP A 12 14.22 -7.01 -9.33
CA ASP A 12 14.09 -7.47 -7.94
C ASP A 12 13.52 -8.90 -7.90
N SER A 13 12.44 -9.17 -8.65
CA SER A 13 11.85 -10.52 -8.72
C SER A 13 12.79 -11.55 -9.34
N ALA A 14 13.57 -11.16 -10.35
CA ALA A 14 14.52 -12.06 -11.01
C ALA A 14 15.68 -12.45 -10.10
N VAL A 15 16.26 -11.48 -9.37
CA VAL A 15 17.32 -11.76 -8.41
C VAL A 15 16.80 -12.54 -7.21
N ALA A 16 15.60 -12.25 -6.72
CA ALA A 16 14.97 -13.03 -5.66
C ALA A 16 14.80 -14.50 -6.05
N ALA A 17 14.29 -14.78 -7.26
CA ALA A 17 14.18 -16.14 -7.77
C ALA A 17 15.55 -16.81 -7.92
N ALA A 18 16.55 -16.09 -8.44
CA ALA A 18 17.92 -16.61 -8.58
C ALA A 18 18.53 -17.01 -7.23
N ARG A 19 18.34 -16.20 -6.19
CA ARG A 19 18.80 -16.51 -4.83
C ARG A 19 18.06 -17.71 -4.22
N ALA A 20 16.76 -17.85 -4.49
CA ALA A 20 16.00 -19.03 -4.05
C ALA A 20 16.49 -20.32 -4.72
N VAL A 21 16.83 -20.28 -6.01
CA VAL A 21 17.46 -21.41 -6.72
C VAL A 21 18.82 -21.74 -6.14
N GLU A 22 19.66 -20.72 -5.90
CA GLU A 22 21.00 -20.90 -5.32
C GLU A 22 20.97 -21.47 -3.90
N ALA A 23 19.93 -21.14 -3.12
CA ALA A 23 19.67 -21.75 -1.81
C ALA A 23 19.21 -23.22 -1.88
N GLY A 24 19.11 -23.80 -3.07
CA GLY A 24 18.78 -25.22 -3.29
C GLY A 24 17.27 -25.52 -3.21
N HIS A 25 16.40 -24.53 -3.43
CA HIS A 25 14.96 -24.75 -3.50
C HIS A 25 14.52 -25.26 -4.86
N ASP A 26 13.42 -26.02 -4.90
CA ASP A 26 12.71 -26.37 -6.13
C ASP A 26 11.82 -25.19 -6.53
N VAL A 27 12.31 -24.34 -7.44
CA VAL A 27 11.66 -23.07 -7.77
C VAL A 27 10.85 -23.17 -9.05
N VAL A 28 9.64 -22.65 -9.02
CA VAL A 28 8.79 -22.44 -10.20
C VAL A 28 8.48 -20.94 -10.31
N GLY A 29 8.72 -20.35 -11.47
CA GLY A 29 8.35 -18.98 -11.76
C GLY A 29 6.88 -18.85 -12.16
N VAL A 30 6.21 -17.81 -11.67
CA VAL A 30 4.87 -17.44 -12.12
C VAL A 30 4.75 -15.95 -12.36
N HIS A 31 4.13 -15.58 -13.47
CA HIS A 31 3.72 -14.20 -13.74
C HIS A 31 2.20 -14.07 -13.59
N LEU A 32 1.76 -12.98 -12.97
CA LEU A 32 0.35 -12.68 -12.80
C LEU A 32 -0.12 -11.76 -13.92
N ALA A 33 -1.02 -12.23 -14.78
CA ALA A 33 -1.72 -11.36 -15.71
C ALA A 33 -2.87 -10.66 -14.97
N LEU A 34 -2.70 -9.35 -14.70
CA LEU A 34 -3.65 -8.55 -13.91
C LEU A 34 -4.55 -7.64 -14.76
N SER A 35 -4.28 -7.50 -16.06
CA SER A 35 -5.12 -6.70 -16.96
C SER A 35 -5.43 -7.47 -18.23
N ARG A 36 -6.72 -7.52 -18.57
CA ARG A 36 -7.21 -8.03 -19.87
C ARG A 36 -7.30 -6.95 -20.93
N MET A 37 -7.02 -5.68 -20.62
CA MET A 37 -7.33 -4.56 -21.52
C MET A 37 -6.46 -4.58 -22.78
N PRO A 38 -7.03 -4.91 -23.96
CA PRO A 38 -6.29 -4.88 -25.23
C PRO A 38 -5.98 -3.43 -25.59
N GLY A 39 -4.79 -3.16 -26.16
CA GLY A 39 -4.46 -1.84 -26.71
C GLY A 39 -3.76 -0.86 -25.77
N THR A 40 -3.46 -1.24 -24.53
CA THR A 40 -2.55 -0.48 -23.65
C THR A 40 -1.10 -0.85 -23.94
N LEU A 41 -0.62 -0.57 -25.16
CA LEU A 41 0.81 -0.50 -25.43
C LEU A 41 1.36 0.66 -24.59
N ARG A 42 1.89 0.35 -23.41
CA ARG A 42 2.43 1.35 -22.51
C ARG A 42 3.84 1.73 -22.95
N THR A 43 4.12 3.01 -22.90
CA THR A 43 5.47 3.55 -23.05
C THR A 43 6.11 3.71 -21.67
N GLY A 44 7.27 3.08 -21.44
CA GLY A 44 8.09 3.29 -20.24
C GLY A 44 7.85 2.32 -19.07
N SER A 45 8.29 2.69 -17.87
CA SER A 45 8.37 1.82 -16.68
C SER A 45 7.16 1.89 -15.74
N ARG A 46 5.97 2.25 -16.24
CA ARG A 46 4.77 2.43 -15.40
C ARG A 46 3.94 1.16 -15.33
N GLY A 47 3.99 0.49 -14.17
CA GLY A 47 3.27 -0.73 -13.85
C GLY A 47 4.13 -1.99 -13.83
N CYS A 48 3.56 -3.07 -13.31
CA CYS A 48 4.01 -4.45 -13.48
C CYS A 48 2.84 -5.23 -14.07
N CYS A 49 3.12 -6.30 -14.82
CA CYS A 49 2.12 -7.22 -15.40
C CYS A 49 1.67 -6.91 -16.84
N THR A 50 2.57 -6.46 -17.70
CA THR A 50 2.35 -6.39 -19.17
C THR A 50 2.84 -7.65 -19.90
N VAL A 51 2.56 -7.74 -21.21
CA VAL A 51 3.11 -8.81 -22.05
C VAL A 51 4.64 -8.73 -22.12
N GLU A 52 5.19 -7.53 -22.19
CA GLU A 52 6.64 -7.30 -22.14
C GLU A 52 7.24 -7.76 -20.81
N ASP A 53 6.58 -7.44 -19.69
CA ASP A 53 6.99 -7.91 -18.36
C ASP A 53 6.95 -9.44 -18.24
N SER A 54 5.91 -10.07 -18.79
CA SER A 54 5.80 -11.54 -18.86
C SER A 54 6.94 -12.14 -19.68
N ASN A 55 7.31 -11.53 -20.81
CA ASN A 55 8.42 -11.99 -21.62
C ASN A 55 9.77 -11.83 -20.90
N ASP A 56 9.97 -10.74 -20.16
CA ASP A 56 11.17 -10.54 -19.35
C ASP A 56 11.24 -11.52 -18.18
N ALA A 57 10.10 -11.80 -17.53
CA ALA A 57 9.99 -12.83 -16.50
C ALA A 57 10.32 -14.23 -17.05
N TRP A 58 9.80 -14.56 -18.23
CA TRP A 58 10.11 -15.82 -18.91
C TRP A 58 11.61 -15.96 -19.21
N ARG A 59 12.25 -14.92 -19.79
CA ARG A 59 13.70 -14.93 -20.07
C ARG A 59 14.54 -15.13 -18.80
N ALA A 60 14.14 -14.50 -17.70
CA ALA A 60 14.81 -14.70 -16.41
C ALA A 60 14.65 -16.15 -15.93
N CYS A 61 13.46 -16.74 -16.04
CA CYS A 61 13.22 -18.14 -15.67
C CYS A 61 13.99 -19.12 -16.55
N ASP A 62 14.04 -18.90 -17.86
CA ASP A 62 14.78 -19.70 -18.84
C ASP A 62 16.27 -19.71 -18.53
N LEU A 63 16.85 -18.54 -18.24
CA LEU A 63 18.25 -18.41 -17.84
C LEU A 63 18.56 -19.14 -16.52
N LEU A 64 17.61 -19.14 -15.58
CA LEU A 64 17.73 -19.85 -14.29
C LEU A 64 17.43 -21.35 -14.41
N GLY A 65 16.96 -21.84 -15.57
CA GLY A 65 16.58 -23.23 -15.77
C GLY A 65 15.35 -23.68 -14.98
N ILE A 66 14.43 -22.76 -14.65
CA ILE A 66 13.24 -23.05 -13.86
C ILE A 66 11.95 -23.03 -14.69
N PRO A 67 10.93 -23.85 -14.37
CA PRO A 67 9.63 -23.81 -15.06
C PRO A 67 8.95 -22.45 -14.87
N TYR A 68 8.18 -22.04 -15.88
CA TYR A 68 7.49 -20.75 -15.90
C TYR A 68 6.03 -20.89 -16.34
N TYR A 69 5.13 -20.24 -15.61
CA TYR A 69 3.70 -20.17 -15.92
C TYR A 69 3.18 -18.74 -15.90
N VAL A 70 2.09 -18.50 -16.62
CA VAL A 70 1.32 -17.26 -16.53
C VAL A 70 -0.06 -17.61 -15.97
N TRP A 71 -0.47 -16.93 -14.90
CA TRP A 71 -1.79 -17.10 -14.30
C TRP A 71 -2.62 -15.83 -14.47
N ASP A 72 -3.83 -15.99 -14.98
CA ASP A 72 -4.80 -14.91 -15.09
C ASP A 72 -5.46 -14.65 -13.73
N PHE A 73 -5.26 -13.45 -13.20
CA PHE A 73 -5.93 -12.92 -12.01
C PHE A 73 -6.65 -11.60 -12.32
N SER A 74 -6.87 -11.29 -13.60
CA SER A 74 -7.41 -10.01 -14.04
C SER A 74 -8.83 -9.71 -13.54
N GLU A 75 -9.68 -10.73 -13.42
CA GLU A 75 -11.04 -10.58 -12.86
C GLU A 75 -10.97 -10.19 -11.38
N ARG A 76 -10.26 -10.97 -10.56
CA ARG A 76 -10.01 -10.65 -9.14
C ARG A 76 -9.35 -9.30 -8.98
N PHE A 77 -8.36 -8.96 -9.81
CA PHE A 77 -7.70 -7.66 -9.74
C PHE A 77 -8.66 -6.50 -10.05
N LYS A 78 -9.50 -6.65 -11.07
CA LYS A 78 -10.52 -5.66 -11.40
C LYS A 78 -11.50 -5.46 -10.25
N GLU A 79 -11.98 -6.54 -9.66
CA GLU A 79 -12.98 -6.50 -8.58
C GLU A 79 -12.37 -6.04 -7.25
N ASP A 80 -11.30 -6.70 -6.79
CA ASP A 80 -10.77 -6.51 -5.44
C ASP A 80 -9.81 -5.32 -5.30
N VAL A 81 -9.30 -4.77 -6.41
CA VAL A 81 -8.33 -3.66 -6.39
C VAL A 81 -8.84 -2.45 -7.15
N VAL A 82 -9.27 -2.62 -8.40
CA VAL A 82 -9.67 -1.47 -9.24
C VAL A 82 -11.04 -0.94 -8.82
N GLN A 83 -12.02 -1.81 -8.58
CA GLN A 83 -13.35 -1.39 -8.15
C GLN A 83 -13.32 -0.83 -6.72
N ASP A 84 -12.63 -1.48 -5.78
CA ASP A 84 -12.40 -0.93 -4.42
C ASP A 84 -11.79 0.47 -4.48
N PHE A 85 -10.79 0.69 -5.34
CA PHE A 85 -10.20 2.01 -5.55
C PHE A 85 -11.23 3.05 -6.01
N ILE A 86 -12.09 2.71 -6.97
CA ILE A 86 -13.14 3.60 -7.47
C ILE A 86 -14.17 3.89 -6.37
N ASP A 87 -14.62 2.86 -5.65
CA ASP A 87 -15.66 2.97 -4.62
C ASP A 87 -15.18 3.81 -3.43
N GLU A 88 -13.92 3.64 -3.00
CA GLU A 88 -13.30 4.43 -1.94
C GLU A 88 -13.20 5.92 -2.35
N TYR A 89 -12.79 6.21 -3.58
CA TYR A 89 -12.79 7.59 -4.09
C TYR A 89 -14.20 8.17 -4.21
N ALA A 90 -15.18 7.38 -4.64
CA ALA A 90 -16.58 7.81 -4.68
C ALA A 90 -17.13 8.11 -3.28
N ALA A 91 -16.61 7.43 -2.25
CA ALA A 91 -16.87 7.68 -0.84
C ALA A 91 -16.00 8.81 -0.23
N GLY A 92 -15.18 9.50 -1.03
CA GLY A 92 -14.34 10.63 -0.58
C GLY A 92 -13.10 10.23 0.20
N ARG A 93 -12.76 8.94 0.18
CA ARG A 93 -11.57 8.39 0.80
C ARG A 93 -10.44 8.33 -0.22
N THR A 94 -9.21 8.28 0.26
CA THR A 94 -8.01 8.12 -0.57
C THR A 94 -7.42 6.74 -0.31
N PRO A 95 -7.74 5.71 -1.11
CA PRO A 95 -7.25 4.35 -0.93
C PRO A 95 -5.77 4.18 -1.35
N ASN A 96 -5.15 3.10 -0.90
CA ASN A 96 -3.83 2.65 -1.40
C ASN A 96 -3.98 1.34 -2.19
N PRO A 97 -3.99 1.37 -3.54
CA PRO A 97 -4.23 0.18 -4.35
C PRO A 97 -3.09 -0.85 -4.27
N CYS A 98 -1.86 -0.44 -3.94
CA CYS A 98 -0.74 -1.36 -3.77
C CYS A 98 -0.91 -2.21 -2.50
N MET A 99 -1.41 -1.60 -1.40
CA MET A 99 -1.78 -2.33 -0.18
C MET A 99 -2.84 -3.38 -0.48
N ARG A 100 -3.91 -2.99 -1.19
CA ARG A 100 -5.01 -3.89 -1.56
C ARG A 100 -4.55 -5.02 -2.48
N CYS A 101 -3.69 -4.72 -3.45
CA CYS A 101 -3.11 -5.75 -4.33
C CYS A 101 -2.25 -6.76 -3.55
N ASN A 102 -1.42 -6.32 -2.60
CA ASN A 102 -0.66 -7.26 -1.75
C ASN A 102 -1.60 -8.11 -0.89
N GLU A 103 -2.57 -7.48 -0.22
CA GLU A 103 -3.55 -8.16 0.63
C GLU A 103 -4.37 -9.20 -0.16
N ARG A 104 -5.00 -8.80 -1.27
CA ARG A 104 -6.01 -9.60 -1.98
C ARG A 104 -5.46 -10.47 -3.08
N ILE A 105 -4.44 -9.99 -3.80
CA ILE A 105 -3.96 -10.66 -5.00
C ILE A 105 -2.68 -11.44 -4.71
N LYS A 106 -1.59 -10.77 -4.30
CA LYS A 106 -0.28 -11.44 -4.18
C LYS A 106 -0.16 -12.39 -3.00
N PHE A 107 -0.83 -12.13 -1.89
CA PHE A 107 -0.66 -12.96 -0.69
C PHE A 107 -1.94 -13.60 -0.15
N ALA A 108 -3.13 -13.19 -0.60
CA ALA A 108 -4.32 -14.04 -0.48
C ALA A 108 -4.41 -14.95 -1.69
N ALA A 109 -4.77 -14.43 -2.87
CA ALA A 109 -5.14 -15.25 -4.01
C ALA A 109 -3.99 -16.09 -4.60
N LEU A 110 -2.79 -15.50 -4.77
CA LEU A 110 -1.62 -16.23 -5.28
C LEU A 110 -1.12 -17.26 -4.26
N LEU A 111 -1.00 -16.88 -2.98
CA LEU A 111 -0.53 -17.79 -1.94
C LEU A 111 -1.49 -18.96 -1.73
N GLU A 112 -2.79 -18.71 -1.61
CA GLU A 112 -3.81 -19.75 -1.48
C GLU A 112 -3.71 -20.78 -2.62
N LYS A 113 -3.60 -20.28 -3.87
CA LYS A 113 -3.40 -21.13 -5.04
C LYS A 113 -2.07 -21.88 -5.02
N ALA A 114 -1.00 -21.26 -4.54
CA ALA A 114 0.32 -21.89 -4.41
C ALA A 114 0.26 -23.06 -3.42
N ILE A 115 -0.29 -22.85 -2.23
CA ILE A 115 -0.44 -23.90 -1.21
C ILE A 115 -1.30 -25.06 -1.74
N ALA A 116 -2.43 -24.75 -2.39
CA ALA A 116 -3.30 -25.76 -2.99
C ALA A 116 -2.61 -26.62 -4.08
N LEU A 117 -1.58 -26.08 -4.74
CA LEU A 117 -0.76 -26.78 -5.75
C LEU A 117 0.48 -27.48 -5.16
N GLY A 118 0.61 -27.48 -3.82
CA GLY A 118 1.70 -28.14 -3.10
C GLY A 118 3.02 -27.36 -3.13
N PHE A 119 2.96 -26.03 -3.18
CA PHE A 119 4.11 -25.18 -2.88
C PHE A 119 4.19 -24.93 -1.37
N ASP A 120 5.41 -24.89 -0.83
CA ASP A 120 5.66 -24.60 0.58
C ASP A 120 5.69 -23.09 0.87
N ALA A 121 6.09 -22.28 -0.11
CA ALA A 121 6.23 -20.84 0.06
C ALA A 121 6.10 -20.06 -1.27
N VAL A 122 5.76 -18.78 -1.15
CA VAL A 122 5.81 -17.79 -2.23
C VAL A 122 7.03 -16.88 -2.03
N CYS A 123 7.91 -16.85 -3.04
CA CYS A 123 9.05 -15.97 -3.11
C CYS A 123 8.69 -14.71 -3.90
N THR A 124 9.04 -13.54 -3.37
CA THR A 124 8.83 -12.26 -4.08
C THR A 124 10.07 -11.37 -3.98
N GLY A 125 10.21 -10.43 -4.93
CA GLY A 125 11.26 -9.43 -4.91
C GLY A 125 11.05 -8.27 -3.93
N HIS A 126 10.23 -8.45 -2.87
CA HIS A 126 10.03 -7.38 -1.90
C HIS A 126 11.24 -7.25 -0.95
N TYR A 127 11.55 -6.00 -0.59
CA TYR A 127 12.55 -5.67 0.42
C TYR A 127 11.88 -5.61 1.79
N ALA A 128 11.78 -6.76 2.45
CA ALA A 128 11.39 -6.89 3.85
C ALA A 128 11.98 -8.21 4.38
N LYS A 129 12.00 -8.40 5.69
CA LYS A 129 12.58 -9.60 6.31
C LYS A 129 11.51 -10.36 7.08
N VAL A 130 11.47 -11.68 6.95
CA VAL A 130 10.73 -12.53 7.89
C VAL A 130 11.74 -13.13 8.85
N ILE A 131 11.54 -12.91 10.14
CA ILE A 131 12.36 -13.49 11.22
C ILE A 131 11.47 -14.47 11.99
N THR A 132 12.05 -15.56 12.47
CA THR A 132 11.35 -16.45 13.40
C THR A 132 11.71 -16.07 14.82
N ASP A 133 10.70 -15.82 15.66
CA ASP A 133 10.90 -15.55 17.08
C ASP A 133 11.38 -16.79 17.85
N ALA A 134 11.60 -16.64 19.16
CA ALA A 134 12.06 -17.73 20.02
C ALA A 134 11.07 -18.91 20.11
N ASP A 135 9.79 -18.68 19.84
CA ASP A 135 8.70 -19.65 19.93
C ASP A 135 8.34 -20.28 18.57
N GLY A 136 9.04 -19.92 17.49
CA GLY A 136 8.80 -20.47 16.15
C GLY A 136 7.75 -19.72 15.32
N ASN A 137 7.39 -18.50 15.70
CA ASN A 137 6.42 -17.66 14.98
C ASN A 137 7.12 -16.69 14.03
N PRO A 138 6.56 -16.44 12.83
CA PRO A 138 7.09 -15.44 11.93
C PRO A 138 6.76 -14.02 12.40
N GLU A 139 7.75 -13.16 12.33
CA GLU A 139 7.65 -11.71 12.49
C GLU A 139 8.08 -11.04 11.18
N LEU A 140 7.32 -10.04 10.74
CA LEU A 140 7.72 -9.20 9.61
C LEU A 140 8.60 -8.06 10.13
N HIS A 141 9.73 -7.83 9.48
CA HIS A 141 10.67 -6.76 9.80
C HIS A 141 11.03 -5.93 8.56
N ARG A 142 11.50 -4.71 8.83
CA ARG A 142 12.10 -3.83 7.83
C ARG A 142 13.31 -4.49 7.15
N ALA A 143 13.51 -4.13 5.89
CA ALA A 143 14.74 -4.47 5.17
C ALA A 143 15.97 -3.73 5.70
N ALA A 144 17.16 -4.18 5.31
CA ALA A 144 18.43 -3.52 5.63
C ALA A 144 18.55 -2.13 4.98
N ASP A 145 18.10 -1.99 3.72
CA ASP A 145 18.05 -0.70 3.02
C ASP A 145 16.74 0.04 3.33
N TRP A 146 16.82 1.05 4.20
CA TRP A 146 15.68 1.88 4.58
C TRP A 146 15.01 2.57 3.38
N ALA A 147 15.79 3.00 2.38
CA ALA A 147 15.25 3.72 1.23
C ALA A 147 14.44 2.82 0.29
N LYS A 148 14.63 1.50 0.39
CA LYS A 148 13.91 0.49 -0.39
C LYS A 148 12.99 -0.38 0.44
N ASP A 149 12.92 -0.17 1.74
CA ASP A 149 12.05 -0.93 2.63
C ASP A 149 10.59 -0.93 2.13
N GLN A 150 10.04 -2.13 2.00
CA GLN A 150 8.69 -2.39 1.55
C GLN A 150 7.85 -3.07 2.64
N SER A 151 8.37 -3.13 3.87
CA SER A 151 7.62 -3.68 5.02
C SER A 151 6.29 -2.97 5.24
N TYR A 152 6.19 -1.66 4.96
CA TYR A 152 4.93 -0.91 4.99
C TYR A 152 3.86 -1.55 4.10
N VAL A 153 4.20 -1.91 2.85
CA VAL A 153 3.21 -2.48 1.92
C VAL A 153 2.86 -3.93 2.22
N LEU A 154 3.64 -4.57 3.09
CA LEU A 154 3.47 -5.94 3.56
C LEU A 154 2.90 -5.99 4.98
N GLY A 155 2.67 -4.86 5.65
CA GLY A 155 2.05 -4.83 6.99
C GLY A 155 0.60 -5.36 7.01
N VAL A 156 0.00 -5.56 5.84
CA VAL A 156 -1.31 -6.22 5.66
C VAL A 156 -1.24 -7.74 5.86
N LEU A 157 -0.07 -8.35 5.72
CA LEU A 157 0.08 -9.80 5.77
C LEU A 157 -0.32 -10.34 7.13
N THR A 158 -0.96 -11.51 7.14
CA THR A 158 -1.30 -12.22 8.36
C THR A 158 -0.16 -13.14 8.81
N HIS A 159 -0.22 -13.58 10.05
CA HIS A 159 0.67 -14.62 10.59
C HIS A 159 0.83 -15.83 9.66
N GLU A 160 -0.29 -16.37 9.17
CA GLU A 160 -0.27 -17.55 8.29
C GLU A 160 0.36 -17.23 6.94
N GLN A 161 0.06 -16.07 6.36
CA GLN A 161 0.68 -15.64 5.11
C GLN A 161 2.21 -15.47 5.25
N LEU A 162 2.67 -14.96 6.40
CA LEU A 162 4.10 -14.80 6.67
C LEU A 162 4.82 -16.15 6.82
N ARG A 163 4.17 -17.19 7.36
CA ARG A 163 4.76 -18.55 7.45
C ARG A 163 5.16 -19.10 6.08
N HIS A 164 4.46 -18.70 5.03
CA HIS A 164 4.68 -19.15 3.66
C HIS A 164 5.29 -18.07 2.77
N SER A 165 5.87 -17.01 3.33
CA SER A 165 6.46 -15.90 2.57
C SER A 165 7.99 -15.95 2.58
N MET A 166 8.61 -15.70 1.43
CA MET A 166 10.06 -15.63 1.26
C MET A 166 10.47 -14.33 0.59
N PHE A 167 11.39 -13.59 1.22
CA PHE A 167 11.91 -12.30 0.74
C PHE A 167 13.44 -12.31 0.64
N PRO A 168 14.04 -12.89 -0.41
CA PRO A 168 15.49 -13.09 -0.50
C PRO A 168 16.33 -11.82 -0.62
N LEU A 169 15.69 -10.64 -0.79
CA LEU A 169 16.38 -9.36 -0.93
C LEU A 169 16.53 -8.60 0.39
N ALA A 170 15.93 -9.08 1.48
CA ALA A 170 15.83 -8.45 2.80
C ALA A 170 17.13 -7.80 3.29
N ASP A 171 18.23 -8.55 3.19
CA ASP A 171 19.54 -8.18 3.74
C ASP A 171 20.43 -7.45 2.74
N THR A 172 19.93 -7.15 1.53
CA THR A 172 20.72 -6.45 0.52
C THR A 172 20.81 -4.96 0.90
N PRO A 173 22.02 -4.40 1.07
CA PRO A 173 22.20 -3.05 1.60
C PRO A 173 21.85 -1.96 0.59
N SER A 174 21.76 -2.27 -0.70
CA SER A 174 21.27 -1.30 -1.69
C SER A 174 20.71 -1.96 -2.95
N LYS A 175 19.86 -1.21 -3.65
CA LYS A 175 19.40 -1.59 -5.00
C LYS A 175 20.51 -1.67 -6.05
N ALA A 176 21.58 -0.88 -5.89
CA ALA A 176 22.71 -0.92 -6.81
C ALA A 176 23.36 -2.31 -6.80
N GLU A 177 23.44 -2.95 -5.63
CA GLU A 177 23.97 -4.31 -5.50
C GLU A 177 23.07 -5.35 -6.17
N VAL A 178 21.74 -5.22 -6.04
CA VAL A 178 20.78 -6.09 -6.73
C VAL A 178 20.94 -5.97 -8.25
N ARG A 179 21.13 -4.76 -8.78
CA ARG A 179 21.38 -4.55 -10.22
C ARG A 179 22.72 -5.12 -10.65
N ALA A 180 23.79 -4.90 -9.88
CA ALA A 180 25.10 -5.46 -10.19
C ALA A 180 25.10 -7.00 -10.15
N GLU A 181 24.35 -7.59 -9.22
CA GLU A 181 24.14 -9.04 -9.16
C GLU A 181 23.38 -9.54 -10.39
N ALA A 182 22.33 -8.84 -10.81
CA ALA A 182 21.60 -9.17 -12.03
C ALA A 182 22.50 -9.14 -13.27
N GLU A 183 23.38 -8.13 -13.39
CA GLU A 183 24.36 -8.05 -14.49
C GLU A 183 25.33 -9.23 -14.44
N ARG A 184 25.90 -9.57 -13.28
CA ARG A 184 26.81 -10.72 -13.12
C ARG A 184 26.15 -12.05 -13.50
N ARG A 185 24.85 -12.19 -13.22
CA ARG A 185 24.05 -13.38 -13.58
C ARG A 185 23.59 -13.39 -15.03
N GLY A 186 23.83 -12.32 -15.81
CA GLY A 186 23.37 -12.20 -17.19
C GLY A 186 21.88 -11.91 -17.34
N LEU A 187 21.19 -11.46 -16.29
CA LEU A 187 19.77 -11.12 -16.31
C LEU A 187 19.54 -9.83 -17.12
N SER A 188 18.78 -9.92 -18.22
CA SER A 188 18.50 -8.80 -19.13
C SER A 188 17.80 -7.60 -18.46
N VAL A 189 17.09 -7.85 -17.37
CA VAL A 189 16.33 -6.84 -16.60
C VAL A 189 17.20 -5.94 -15.71
N ALA A 190 18.52 -6.17 -15.65
CA ALA A 190 19.41 -5.46 -14.72
C ALA A 190 19.37 -3.93 -14.87
N LYS A 191 19.13 -3.41 -16.07
CA LYS A 191 19.05 -1.97 -16.38
C LYS A 191 17.62 -1.44 -16.50
N LYS A 192 16.60 -2.29 -16.35
CA LYS A 192 15.20 -1.90 -16.46
C LYS A 192 14.85 -0.95 -15.31
N PRO A 193 14.23 0.23 -15.56
CA PRO A 193 13.81 1.11 -14.49
C PRO A 193 12.77 0.45 -13.59
N ASP A 194 12.68 0.92 -12.34
CA ASP A 194 11.70 0.40 -11.39
C ASP A 194 10.27 0.76 -11.83
N SER A 195 9.32 -0.11 -11.47
CA SER A 195 7.91 0.23 -11.57
C SER A 195 7.56 1.28 -10.52
N HIS A 196 7.00 2.39 -10.98
CA HIS A 196 6.48 3.47 -10.16
C HIS A 196 5.03 3.80 -10.53
N ASP A 197 4.34 4.53 -9.66
CA ASP A 197 2.93 4.94 -9.81
C ASP A 197 1.90 3.78 -9.73
N ILE A 198 0.62 4.13 -9.82
CA ILE A 198 -0.49 3.17 -9.74
C ILE A 198 -0.52 2.30 -11.01
N CYS A 199 -0.40 0.98 -10.84
CA CYS A 199 -0.15 0.08 -11.95
C CYS A 199 -1.26 0.02 -13.02
N PHE A 200 -2.50 0.43 -12.74
CA PHE A 200 -3.59 0.46 -13.73
C PHE A 200 -3.86 1.86 -14.33
N ILE A 201 -3.10 2.88 -13.92
CA ILE A 201 -3.20 4.26 -14.42
C ILE A 201 -1.93 4.58 -15.21
N SER A 202 -1.99 4.41 -16.53
CA SER A 202 -0.80 4.42 -17.41
C SER A 202 -0.11 5.78 -17.55
N ASP A 203 -0.88 6.87 -17.55
CA ASP A 203 -0.39 8.25 -17.73
C ASP A 203 -0.09 8.97 -16.41
N GLY A 204 -0.43 8.34 -15.28
CA GLY A 204 -0.31 8.92 -13.94
C GLY A 204 -1.38 9.96 -13.60
N ASP A 205 -2.31 10.26 -14.51
CA ASP A 205 -3.41 11.21 -14.26
C ASP A 205 -4.55 10.52 -13.53
N THR A 206 -4.39 10.37 -12.22
CA THR A 206 -5.42 9.75 -11.36
C THR A 206 -6.74 10.52 -11.42
N ALA A 207 -6.68 11.86 -11.49
CA ALA A 207 -7.89 12.68 -11.51
C ALA A 207 -8.65 12.54 -12.85
N GLY A 208 -7.94 12.51 -13.98
CA GLY A 208 -8.52 12.23 -15.29
C GLY A 208 -9.10 10.82 -15.36
N TRP A 209 -8.35 9.81 -14.92
CA TRP A 209 -8.79 8.43 -14.90
C TRP A 209 -10.05 8.19 -14.05
N LEU A 210 -10.17 8.87 -12.90
CA LEU A 210 -11.36 8.82 -12.05
C LEU A 210 -12.56 9.55 -12.69
N ALA A 211 -12.33 10.64 -13.43
CA ALA A 211 -13.40 11.40 -14.09
C ALA A 211 -14.11 10.60 -15.19
N GLU A 212 -13.46 9.59 -15.77
CA GLU A 212 -14.09 8.67 -16.72
C GLU A 212 -14.99 7.62 -16.06
N LYS A 213 -14.87 7.42 -14.74
CA LYS A 213 -15.49 6.29 -14.01
C LYS A 213 -16.48 6.72 -12.95
N ILE A 214 -16.27 7.91 -12.39
CA ILE A 214 -17.13 8.48 -11.36
C ILE A 214 -17.82 9.69 -11.95
N GLN A 215 -19.14 9.75 -11.82
CA GLN A 215 -19.89 10.92 -12.24
C GLN A 215 -19.43 12.13 -11.42
N MET A 216 -18.94 13.15 -12.13
CA MET A 216 -18.47 14.39 -11.52
C MET A 216 -19.62 15.40 -11.43
N THR A 217 -19.94 15.83 -10.22
CA THR A 217 -21.00 16.80 -9.95
C THR A 217 -20.42 18.11 -9.39
N PRO A 218 -20.75 19.27 -9.98
CA PRO A 218 -20.31 20.54 -9.44
C PRO A 218 -20.80 20.76 -8.01
N GLY A 219 -19.95 21.32 -7.16
CA GLY A 219 -20.21 21.51 -5.74
C GLY A 219 -19.48 22.71 -5.16
N ASP A 220 -19.64 22.91 -3.85
CA ASP A 220 -19.15 24.09 -3.15
C ASP A 220 -17.83 23.84 -2.43
N ILE A 221 -16.92 24.81 -2.53
CA ILE A 221 -15.75 24.86 -1.65
C ILE A 221 -16.11 25.77 -0.48
N VAL A 222 -16.07 25.24 0.74
CA VAL A 222 -16.39 25.95 1.98
C VAL A 222 -15.15 26.04 2.88
N ASP A 223 -15.10 27.04 3.75
CA ASP A 223 -14.05 27.10 4.78
C ASP A 223 -14.45 26.39 6.08
N GLU A 224 -13.58 26.43 7.09
CA GLU A 224 -13.78 25.77 8.37
C GLU A 224 -14.98 26.31 9.18
N THR A 225 -15.55 27.45 8.78
CA THR A 225 -16.77 28.03 9.36
C THR A 225 -18.03 27.65 8.59
N GLY A 226 -17.88 26.94 7.46
CA GLY A 226 -18.95 26.63 6.52
C GLY A 226 -19.21 27.74 5.49
N THR A 227 -18.40 28.80 5.46
CA THR A 227 -18.58 29.91 4.51
C THR A 227 -18.12 29.48 3.12
N LYS A 228 -18.97 29.66 2.10
CA LYS A 228 -18.62 29.36 0.71
C LYS A 228 -17.54 30.33 0.20
N VAL A 229 -16.47 29.77 -0.34
CA VAL A 229 -15.27 30.49 -0.80
C VAL A 229 -14.88 30.16 -2.25
N GLY A 230 -15.61 29.24 -2.87
CA GLY A 230 -15.41 28.84 -4.26
C GLY A 230 -16.38 27.74 -4.68
N GLY A 231 -16.15 27.19 -5.87
CA GLY A 231 -16.84 26.01 -6.37
C GLY A 231 -15.85 25.06 -7.05
N HIS A 232 -16.29 23.84 -7.25
CA HIS A 232 -15.50 22.81 -7.93
C HIS A 232 -16.34 21.98 -8.90
N ASP A 233 -15.68 21.31 -9.84
CA ASP A 233 -16.35 20.46 -10.84
C ASP A 233 -16.57 19.00 -10.36
N GLY A 234 -16.06 18.65 -9.18
CA GLY A 234 -16.29 17.35 -8.52
C GLY A 234 -15.41 17.16 -7.30
N ALA A 235 -16.01 16.79 -6.16
CA ALA A 235 -15.31 16.67 -4.88
C ALA A 235 -14.20 15.59 -4.90
N ASN A 236 -14.40 14.53 -5.69
CA ASN A 236 -13.48 13.39 -5.80
C ASN A 236 -12.19 13.70 -6.56
N ARG A 237 -12.07 14.91 -7.14
CA ARG A 237 -10.83 15.38 -7.79
C ARG A 237 -9.82 15.97 -6.81
N PHE A 238 -10.24 16.15 -5.56
CA PHE A 238 -9.40 16.73 -4.52
C PHE A 238 -8.78 15.64 -3.65
N THR A 239 -7.71 16.01 -2.95
CA THR A 239 -7.10 15.16 -1.94
C THR A 239 -6.82 16.00 -0.70
N VAL A 240 -7.02 15.44 0.49
CA VAL A 240 -6.68 16.11 1.75
C VAL A 240 -5.20 16.54 1.73
N GLY A 241 -4.93 17.79 2.13
CA GLY A 241 -3.63 18.44 2.05
C GLY A 241 -3.33 19.13 0.72
N GLN A 242 -4.19 19.02 -0.29
CA GLN A 242 -3.99 19.70 -1.58
C GLN A 242 -4.05 21.22 -1.44
N ARG A 243 -3.05 21.91 -2.01
CA ARG A 243 -2.99 23.37 -2.13
C ARG A 243 -3.32 23.88 -3.53
N ARG A 244 -2.76 23.23 -4.55
CA ARG A 244 -2.86 23.68 -5.96
C ARG A 244 -4.19 23.25 -6.56
N GLY A 245 -4.70 24.00 -7.54
CA GLY A 245 -5.90 23.63 -8.28
C GLY A 245 -7.24 23.96 -7.60
N LEU A 246 -7.24 24.57 -6.41
CA LEU A 246 -8.47 24.97 -5.71
C LEU A 246 -9.22 26.15 -6.36
N LYS A 247 -8.53 26.95 -7.21
CA LYS A 247 -9.10 28.11 -7.94
C LYS A 247 -10.06 28.97 -7.09
N LEU A 248 -9.68 29.24 -5.84
CA LEU A 248 -10.49 30.02 -4.91
C LEU A 248 -10.58 31.47 -5.41
N GLY A 249 -11.80 31.91 -5.74
CA GLY A 249 -12.06 33.27 -6.23
C GLY A 249 -11.99 34.34 -5.15
N THR A 250 -11.92 33.92 -3.87
CA THR A 250 -11.88 34.81 -2.70
C THR A 250 -10.60 34.51 -1.89
N PRO A 251 -9.66 35.46 -1.79
CA PRO A 251 -8.50 35.31 -0.90
C PRO A 251 -8.94 35.13 0.56
N ALA A 252 -8.16 34.37 1.33
CA ALA A 252 -8.35 34.32 2.78
C ALA A 252 -8.13 35.71 3.40
N ALA A 253 -8.85 36.03 4.48
CA ALA A 253 -8.74 37.33 5.15
C ALA A 253 -7.31 37.65 5.65
N ASP A 254 -6.52 36.63 5.94
CA ASP A 254 -5.11 36.74 6.36
C ASP A 254 -4.11 36.68 5.19
N GLY A 255 -4.59 36.58 3.95
CA GLY A 255 -3.79 36.48 2.73
C GLY A 255 -3.02 35.15 2.58
N LYS A 256 -3.19 34.18 3.49
CA LYS A 256 -2.45 32.91 3.45
C LYS A 256 -3.10 31.89 2.51
N PRO A 257 -2.32 30.95 1.94
CA PRO A 257 -2.88 29.89 1.12
C PRO A 257 -3.76 28.96 1.97
N ARG A 258 -4.85 28.50 1.35
CA ARG A 258 -5.73 27.47 1.92
C ARG A 258 -5.40 26.09 1.36
N PHE A 259 -5.69 25.07 2.14
CA PHE A 259 -5.45 23.66 1.84
C PHE A 259 -6.75 22.89 2.05
N VAL A 260 -6.97 21.84 1.27
CA VAL A 260 -8.10 20.91 1.48
C VAL A 260 -7.92 20.22 2.82
N LEU A 261 -8.82 20.48 3.76
CA LEU A 261 -8.86 19.83 5.07
C LEU A 261 -9.65 18.52 5.02
N GLU A 262 -10.77 18.53 4.30
CA GLU A 262 -11.73 17.43 4.28
C GLU A 262 -12.48 17.42 2.94
N ILE A 263 -12.90 16.24 2.51
CA ILE A 263 -13.78 16.06 1.35
C ILE A 263 -15.07 15.43 1.89
N ARG A 264 -16.22 16.05 1.59
CA ARG A 264 -17.55 15.59 2.02
C ARG A 264 -18.41 15.24 0.80
N PRO A 265 -18.25 14.04 0.22
CA PRO A 265 -18.97 13.67 -1.00
C PRO A 265 -20.48 13.65 -0.82
N LYS A 266 -20.98 13.22 0.37
CA LYS A 266 -22.41 13.20 0.68
C LYS A 266 -23.05 14.59 0.62
N GLU A 267 -22.31 15.62 1.00
CA GLU A 267 -22.74 17.02 0.90
C GLU A 267 -22.32 17.69 -0.42
N ASN A 268 -21.53 16.99 -1.23
CA ASN A 268 -20.79 17.52 -2.38
C ASN A 268 -20.02 18.81 -2.06
N LYS A 269 -19.27 18.78 -0.95
CA LYS A 269 -18.45 19.91 -0.48
C LYS A 269 -16.99 19.53 -0.33
N VAL A 270 -16.13 20.52 -0.54
CA VAL A 270 -14.71 20.45 -0.17
C VAL A 270 -14.45 21.49 0.90
N VAL A 271 -13.91 21.07 2.05
CA VAL A 271 -13.59 21.97 3.16
C VAL A 271 -12.13 22.41 3.02
N VAL A 272 -11.88 23.71 3.07
CA VAL A 272 -10.54 24.29 3.00
C VAL A 272 -10.22 25.14 4.22
N GLY A 273 -8.95 25.28 4.55
CA GLY A 273 -8.54 26.15 5.65
C GLY A 273 -7.03 26.33 5.74
N PRO A 274 -6.55 27.00 6.79
CA PRO A 274 -5.12 27.24 6.97
C PRO A 274 -4.34 25.94 7.19
N HIS A 275 -3.08 25.95 6.76
CA HIS A 275 -2.17 24.78 6.84
C HIS A 275 -2.05 24.16 8.23
N ALA A 276 -2.14 24.98 9.28
CA ALA A 276 -2.04 24.53 10.66
C ALA A 276 -3.14 23.53 11.04
N LEU A 277 -4.31 23.58 10.37
CA LEU A 277 -5.43 22.68 10.61
C LEU A 277 -5.28 21.31 9.94
N LEU A 278 -4.20 21.07 9.20
CA LEU A 278 -3.85 19.74 8.68
C LEU A 278 -3.07 18.89 9.70
N ALA A 279 -2.75 19.43 10.87
CA ALA A 279 -2.08 18.70 11.92
C ALA A 279 -3.01 17.62 12.49
N ILE A 280 -2.61 16.37 12.38
CA ILE A 280 -3.33 15.22 12.88
C ILE A 280 -2.61 14.71 14.12
N ASP A 281 -3.37 14.55 15.20
CA ASP A 281 -2.87 14.13 16.50
C ASP A 281 -3.35 12.71 16.84
N GLU A 282 -4.53 12.31 16.32
CA GLU A 282 -5.13 11.00 16.57
C GLU A 282 -5.67 10.38 15.29
N LEU A 283 -5.40 9.09 15.11
CA LEU A 283 -5.95 8.25 14.04
C LEU A 283 -6.84 7.17 14.63
N LYS A 284 -7.99 6.92 13.99
CA LYS A 284 -8.79 5.72 14.24
C LYS A 284 -8.74 4.81 13.03
N GLY A 285 -8.35 3.57 13.28
CA GLY A 285 -8.19 2.52 12.30
C GLY A 285 -9.31 1.47 12.39
N ILE A 286 -9.76 1.02 11.23
CA ILE A 286 -10.65 -0.11 11.02
C ILE A 286 -9.95 -1.18 10.16
N LYS A 287 -10.56 -2.36 9.99
CA LYS A 287 -9.98 -3.47 9.21
C LYS A 287 -8.55 -3.80 9.69
N VAL A 288 -8.40 -3.94 11.01
CA VAL A 288 -7.12 -4.22 11.67
C VAL A 288 -6.61 -5.60 11.25
N SER A 289 -5.33 -5.71 10.89
CA SER A 289 -4.64 -6.99 10.71
C SER A 289 -3.25 -6.96 11.36
N TRP A 290 -2.75 -8.13 11.73
CA TRP A 290 -1.48 -8.30 12.45
C TRP A 290 -0.47 -9.07 11.60
N ALA A 291 0.73 -8.49 11.44
CA ALA A 291 1.83 -9.03 10.68
C ALA A 291 2.66 -10.00 11.54
N GLY A 292 2.04 -11.14 11.83
CA GLY A 292 2.51 -12.12 12.81
C GLY A 292 1.51 -12.22 13.96
N LEU A 293 1.95 -12.75 15.10
CA LEU A 293 1.13 -12.73 16.31
C LEU A 293 1.04 -11.31 16.88
N PRO A 294 -0.14 -10.88 17.36
CA PRO A 294 -0.28 -9.60 18.06
C PRO A 294 0.52 -9.61 19.36
N ILE A 295 0.97 -8.43 19.80
CA ILE A 295 1.62 -8.26 21.11
C ILE A 295 0.62 -8.43 22.25
N ALA A 296 1.12 -8.73 23.45
CA ALA A 296 0.29 -9.09 24.60
C ALA A 296 -0.71 -7.98 25.01
N GLU A 297 -0.31 -6.71 24.87
CA GLU A 297 -1.13 -5.54 25.20
C GLU A 297 -2.41 -5.47 24.38
N VAL A 298 -2.42 -6.02 23.16
CA VAL A 298 -3.62 -6.11 22.32
C VAL A 298 -4.69 -6.96 23.00
N ALA A 299 -4.30 -8.08 23.62
CA ALA A 299 -5.24 -8.98 24.29
C ALA A 299 -5.83 -8.37 25.57
N THR A 300 -5.09 -7.48 26.24
CA THR A 300 -5.55 -6.81 27.46
C THR A 300 -6.26 -5.48 27.18
N GLY A 301 -6.29 -5.02 25.92
CA GLY A 301 -6.71 -3.66 25.56
C GLY A 301 -5.79 -2.57 26.13
N GLY A 302 -4.55 -2.92 26.47
CA GLY A 302 -3.57 -2.01 27.04
C GLY A 302 -2.99 -1.05 26.00
N GLU A 303 -2.53 0.11 26.44
CA GLU A 303 -1.76 1.01 25.60
C GLU A 303 -0.33 0.50 25.42
N PHE A 304 0.23 0.68 24.22
CA PHE A 304 1.61 0.34 23.91
C PHE A 304 2.28 1.44 23.08
N ASP A 305 3.59 1.63 23.30
CA ASP A 305 4.40 2.56 22.51
C ASP A 305 4.82 1.90 21.18
N CYS A 306 4.73 2.67 20.10
CA CYS A 306 5.06 2.22 18.75
C CYS A 306 5.53 3.40 17.88
N HIS A 307 5.88 3.11 16.64
CA HIS A 307 5.94 4.13 15.59
C HIS A 307 4.84 3.89 14.56
N ALA A 308 4.19 4.96 14.11
CA ALA A 308 3.13 4.92 13.12
C ALA A 308 3.65 5.46 11.78
N GLN A 309 3.48 4.68 10.72
CA GLN A 309 3.75 5.10 9.35
C GLN A 309 2.44 5.12 8.56
N VAL A 310 2.18 6.20 7.83
CA VAL A 310 0.92 6.39 7.08
C VAL A 310 1.12 6.47 5.56
N ARG A 311 2.37 6.39 5.10
CA ARG A 311 2.78 6.45 3.69
C ARG A 311 4.02 5.59 3.47
N ALA A 312 4.09 4.87 2.34
CA ALA A 312 5.19 3.96 2.04
C ALA A 312 6.59 4.64 2.08
N HIS A 313 6.69 5.87 1.60
CA HIS A 313 7.93 6.67 1.62
C HIS A 313 7.93 7.77 2.69
N GLY A 314 6.99 7.72 3.64
CA GLY A 314 6.95 8.65 4.77
C GLY A 314 7.73 8.10 5.96
N ASP A 315 8.39 8.99 6.69
CA ASP A 315 9.05 8.61 7.94
C ASP A 315 8.01 8.20 9.00
N PRO A 316 8.28 7.13 9.77
CA PRO A 316 7.42 6.72 10.85
C PRO A 316 7.57 7.69 12.04
N VAL A 317 6.47 8.06 12.68
CA VAL A 317 6.49 8.98 13.83
C VAL A 317 6.22 8.24 15.14
N PRO A 318 6.81 8.66 16.26
CA PRO A 318 6.50 8.08 17.56
C PRO A 318 5.02 8.23 17.91
N ALA A 319 4.42 7.17 18.44
CA ALA A 319 3.01 7.12 18.76
C ALA A 319 2.74 6.21 19.96
N ARG A 320 1.53 6.31 20.48
CA ARG A 320 0.95 5.35 21.42
C ARG A 320 -0.33 4.81 20.82
N ALA A 321 -0.56 3.51 20.93
CA ALA A 321 -1.73 2.87 20.37
C ALA A 321 -2.39 1.94 21.37
N PHE A 322 -3.68 1.71 21.19
CA PHE A 322 -4.44 0.66 21.87
C PHE A 322 -5.53 0.13 20.95
N VAL A 323 -6.04 -1.05 21.27
CA VAL A 323 -7.04 -1.76 20.49
C VAL A 323 -8.28 -1.96 21.34
N THR A 324 -9.44 -1.70 20.75
CA THR A 324 -10.74 -2.00 21.37
C THR A 324 -11.54 -2.94 20.49
N GLU A 325 -12.46 -3.69 21.11
CA GLU A 325 -13.47 -4.44 20.39
C GLU A 325 -14.71 -3.57 20.20
N VAL A 326 -15.23 -3.57 18.97
CA VAL A 326 -16.46 -2.89 18.58
C VAL A 326 -17.41 -3.95 18.06
N ALA A 327 -18.57 -4.07 18.70
CA ALA A 327 -19.65 -4.93 18.22
C ALA A 327 -20.60 -4.11 17.33
N ASP A 328 -20.90 -4.64 16.16
CA ASP A 328 -21.94 -4.14 15.26
C ASP A 328 -22.78 -5.31 14.70
N ASP A 329 -23.75 -5.00 13.84
CA ASP A 329 -24.65 -6.00 13.24
C ASP A 329 -23.91 -7.07 12.41
N ALA A 330 -22.66 -6.81 12.01
CA ALA A 330 -21.81 -7.74 11.26
C ALA A 330 -20.87 -8.57 12.18
N GLY A 331 -20.90 -8.34 13.49
CA GLY A 331 -20.14 -9.10 14.49
C GLY A 331 -19.24 -8.23 15.37
N THR A 332 -18.29 -8.86 16.05
CA THR A 332 -17.26 -8.16 16.85
C THR A 332 -16.00 -7.98 16.02
N ARG A 333 -15.52 -6.73 15.92
CA ARG A 333 -14.31 -6.36 15.19
C ARG A 333 -13.38 -5.51 16.03
N GLN A 334 -12.09 -5.55 15.73
CA GLN A 334 -11.12 -4.67 16.35
C GLN A 334 -11.18 -3.26 15.74
N ALA A 335 -11.01 -2.26 16.59
CA ALA A 335 -10.73 -0.88 16.23
C ALA A 335 -9.40 -0.46 16.85
N LEU A 336 -8.56 0.22 16.07
CA LEU A 336 -7.26 0.71 16.50
C LEU A 336 -7.36 2.21 16.78
N THR A 337 -6.88 2.68 17.93
CA THR A 337 -6.67 4.11 18.17
C THR A 337 -5.18 4.37 18.27
N VAL A 338 -4.69 5.37 17.55
CA VAL A 338 -3.28 5.77 17.52
C VAL A 338 -3.17 7.25 17.85
N THR A 339 -2.56 7.58 18.98
CA THR A 339 -2.23 8.95 19.37
C THR A 339 -0.78 9.23 18.98
N LEU A 340 -0.59 10.19 18.08
CA LEU A 340 0.71 10.58 17.57
C LEU A 340 1.38 11.51 18.59
N ARG A 341 2.66 11.26 18.90
CA ARG A 341 3.44 12.17 19.76
C ARG A 341 3.93 13.39 18.97
N GLU A 342 4.03 13.23 17.66
CA GLU A 342 4.36 14.29 16.71
C GLU A 342 3.25 14.37 15.64
N PRO A 343 2.64 15.53 15.41
CA PRO A 343 1.52 15.63 14.48
C PRO A 343 1.93 15.30 13.05
N LEU A 344 1.18 14.41 12.42
CA LEU A 344 1.30 14.15 10.98
C LEU A 344 0.48 15.16 10.18
N ARG A 345 0.77 15.28 8.88
CA ARG A 345 0.03 16.16 7.97
C ARG A 345 -0.47 15.40 6.75
N GLY A 346 -1.63 15.83 6.26
CA GLY A 346 -2.23 15.29 5.04
C GLY A 346 -2.55 13.80 5.18
N VAL A 347 -2.97 13.35 6.36
CA VAL A 347 -3.47 11.99 6.53
C VAL A 347 -4.93 11.98 6.07
N ALA A 348 -5.26 11.12 5.13
CA ALA A 348 -6.61 11.02 4.57
C ALA A 348 -7.25 9.70 4.97
N PRO A 349 -8.55 9.67 5.33
CA PRO A 349 -9.31 8.44 5.45
C PRO A 349 -9.17 7.55 4.19
N GLY A 350 -9.14 6.24 4.37
CA GLY A 350 -8.87 5.23 3.32
C GLY A 350 -7.40 4.87 3.15
N GLN A 351 -6.46 5.70 3.63
CA GLN A 351 -5.05 5.32 3.73
C GLN A 351 -4.86 4.26 4.81
N THR A 352 -3.65 3.68 4.88
CA THR A 352 -3.31 2.68 5.89
C THR A 352 -2.34 3.26 6.89
N VAL A 353 -2.54 2.98 8.18
CA VAL A 353 -1.51 3.15 9.20
C VAL A 353 -0.86 1.79 9.46
N VAL A 354 0.46 1.74 9.48
CA VAL A 354 1.26 0.56 9.84
C VAL A 354 2.03 0.86 11.12
N LEU A 355 1.96 -0.04 12.08
CA LEU A 355 2.60 0.11 13.39
C LEU A 355 3.90 -0.68 13.47
N TYR A 356 4.92 -0.08 14.10
CA TYR A 356 6.24 -0.67 14.24
C TYR A 356 6.75 -0.61 15.68
N GLN A 357 7.53 -1.62 16.07
CA GLN A 357 8.41 -1.61 17.25
C GLN A 357 9.83 -1.97 16.82
N GLY A 358 10.73 -0.98 16.84
CA GLY A 358 12.04 -1.12 16.21
C GLY A 358 11.90 -1.42 14.72
N THR A 359 12.44 -2.55 14.27
CA THR A 359 12.29 -3.02 12.89
C THR A 359 11.05 -3.88 12.68
N ARG A 360 10.43 -4.41 13.73
CA ARG A 360 9.27 -5.30 13.64
C ARG A 360 8.03 -4.51 13.20
N VAL A 361 7.33 -5.01 12.20
CA VAL A 361 5.99 -4.61 11.83
C VAL A 361 5.02 -5.34 12.75
N LEU A 362 4.21 -4.60 13.50
CA LEU A 362 3.19 -5.21 14.34
C LEU A 362 1.95 -5.58 13.51
N GLY A 363 1.49 -4.65 12.68
CA GLY A 363 0.26 -4.79 11.92
C GLY A 363 -0.17 -3.48 11.29
N GLN A 364 -1.39 -3.45 10.79
CA GLN A 364 -1.96 -2.29 10.12
C GLN A 364 -3.44 -2.08 10.43
N ALA A 365 -3.93 -0.89 10.11
CA ALA A 365 -5.34 -0.60 10.00
C ALA A 365 -5.63 0.40 8.86
N THR A 366 -6.78 0.27 8.21
CA THR A 366 -7.30 1.32 7.33
C THR A 366 -7.75 2.50 8.19
N ILE A 367 -7.26 3.70 7.91
CA ILE A 367 -7.63 4.92 8.61
C ILE A 367 -9.07 5.27 8.25
N ASP A 368 -9.94 5.29 9.25
CA ASP A 368 -11.35 5.67 9.13
C ASP A 368 -11.55 7.17 9.42
N SER A 369 -10.85 7.68 10.44
CA SER A 369 -10.81 9.11 10.78
C SER A 369 -9.43 9.52 11.28
N ALA A 370 -9.13 10.81 11.11
CA ALA A 370 -7.82 11.39 11.38
C ALA A 370 -8.03 12.84 11.81
N ARG A 371 -8.00 13.08 13.14
CA ARG A 371 -8.41 14.36 13.72
C ARG A 371 -7.28 15.09 14.41
N SER A 372 -7.45 16.40 14.53
CA SER A 372 -6.67 17.20 15.48
C SER A 372 -7.34 17.20 16.85
N LEU A 373 -6.57 16.96 17.91
CA LEU A 373 -7.06 17.11 19.28
C LEU A 373 -7.33 18.57 19.64
N ALA A 374 -6.78 19.53 18.89
CA ALA A 374 -7.10 20.94 19.03
C ALA A 374 -8.50 21.32 18.47
N ARG A 375 -9.15 20.41 17.72
CA ARG A 375 -10.51 20.58 17.19
C ARG A 375 -11.27 19.24 17.15
N PRO A 376 -11.86 18.80 18.28
CA PRO A 376 -12.57 17.53 18.32
C PRO A 376 -13.84 17.50 17.43
N GLU A 377 -14.37 18.66 17.02
CA GLU A 377 -15.52 18.77 16.11
C GLU A 377 -15.19 18.51 14.63
N LEU A 378 -13.91 18.48 14.24
CA LEU A 378 -13.49 18.16 12.87
C LEU A 378 -12.84 16.76 12.87
N PRO A 379 -13.34 15.80 12.07
CA PRO A 379 -12.87 14.41 12.08
C PRO A 379 -11.48 14.20 11.50
#